data_AF-A0A0R2KHL8-F1
#
_entry.id   AF-A0A0R2KHL8-F1
#
_cell.length_a   1.000
_cell.length_b   1.000
_cell.length_c   1.000
_cell.angle_alpha   90.00
_cell.angle_beta   90.00
_cell.angle_gamma   90.00
#
_symmetry.space_group_name_H-M   'P 1'
#
loop_
_entity.id
_entity.type
_entity.pdbx_description
1 polymer ?
#
loop_
_entity_poly.entity_id
_entity_poly.type
_entity_poly.pdbx_seq_one_letter_code
_entity_poly.pdbx_strand_id
1 'polypeptide(L)' 'MKVTKESIDKKLGFDFVTYSSGCRLGTECDVETPDPFVGLTSEEEDFIIEYMYNLRKNDKK' A
#
# COMPACT_ATOMS: atom_id res chain seq x y z
N MET A 1 -6.57 -17.77 -3.46
CA MET A 1 -5.15 -17.75 -3.02
C MET A 1 -5.09 -16.99 -1.70
N LYS A 2 -4.23 -17.36 -0.74
CA LYS A 2 -4.06 -16.52 0.46
C LYS A 2 -3.22 -15.31 0.08
N VAL A 3 -3.80 -14.12 0.12
CA VAL A 3 -3.07 -12.86 0.00
C VAL A 3 -2.21 -12.69 1.26
N THR A 4 -0.92 -12.41 1.07
CA THR A 4 0.04 -12.19 2.16
C THR A 4 0.90 -10.98 1.87
N LYS A 5 1.44 -10.35 2.93
CA LYS A 5 2.38 -9.24 2.81
C LYS A 5 3.51 -9.54 1.82
N GLU A 6 4.19 -10.68 1.98
CA GLU A 6 5.29 -11.07 1.08
C GLU A 6 4.87 -11.22 -0.39
N SER A 7 3.63 -11.66 -0.65
CA SER A 7 3.14 -11.81 -2.03
C SER A 7 2.89 -10.45 -2.67
N ILE A 8 2.34 -9.51 -1.89
CA ILE A 8 2.12 -8.13 -2.32
C ILE A 8 3.45 -7.40 -2.49
N ASP A 9 4.39 -7.50 -1.54
CA ASP A 9 5.71 -6.86 -1.66
C ASP A 9 6.45 -7.34 -2.91
N LYS A 10 6.39 -8.64 -3.23
CA LYS A 10 6.97 -9.20 -4.46
C LYS A 10 6.30 -8.66 -5.72
N LYS A 11 4.99 -8.43 -5.68
CA LYS A 11 4.20 -7.94 -6.81
C LYS A 11 4.44 -6.45 -7.06
N LEU A 12 4.54 -5.68 -5.99
CA LEU A 12 4.82 -4.24 -6.00
C LEU A 12 6.31 -3.95 -6.23
N GLY A 13 7.20 -4.87 -5.86
CA GLY A 13 8.65 -4.70 -5.94
C GLY A 13 9.23 -3.82 -4.83
N PHE A 14 8.42 -3.44 -3.85
CA PHE A 14 8.80 -2.67 -2.68
C PHE A 14 7.97 -3.09 -1.46
N ASP A 15 8.47 -2.77 -0.27
CA ASP A 15 7.75 -3.00 0.98
C ASP A 15 6.68 -1.92 1.16
N PHE A 16 5.40 -2.30 1.05
CA PHE A 16 4.31 -1.31 1.11
C PHE A 16 4.06 -0.76 2.52
N VAL A 17 4.56 -1.45 3.56
CA VAL A 17 4.37 -1.07 4.98
C VAL A 17 5.26 0.12 5.35
N THR A 18 6.48 0.10 4.85
CA THR A 18 7.48 1.17 5.00
C THR A 18 7.34 2.25 3.92
N TYR A 19 6.43 2.07 2.96
CA TYR A 19 6.04 3.10 2.00
C TYR A 19 5.33 4.25 2.73
N SER A 20 6.12 5.14 3.31
CA SER A 20 5.71 6.18 4.26
C SER A 20 5.03 7.39 3.59
N SER A 21 4.36 7.21 2.46
CA SER A 21 3.85 8.29 1.58
C SER A 21 4.93 8.91 0.69
N GLY A 22 5.04 8.39 -0.55
CA GLY A 22 5.31 9.22 -1.71
C GLY A 22 4.07 10.02 -2.17
N CYS A 23 2.88 9.70 -1.63
CA CYS A 23 1.65 10.45 -1.89
C CYS A 23 1.67 11.80 -1.16
N ARG A 24 2.47 12.74 -1.66
CA ARG A 24 2.25 14.16 -1.40
C ARG A 24 0.90 14.53 -2.02
N LEU A 25 -0.15 14.55 -1.21
CA LEU A 25 -1.46 15.13 -1.54
C LEU A 25 -1.42 16.67 -1.74
N GLY A 26 -0.30 17.22 -2.22
CA GLY A 26 -0.09 18.67 -2.18
C GLY A 26 1.07 19.15 -3.02
N THR A 27 1.26 18.61 -4.21
CA THR A 27 2.02 19.33 -5.22
C THR A 27 1.24 19.23 -6.52
N GLU A 28 0.75 20.38 -6.99
CA GLU A 28 0.13 20.62 -8.29
C GLU A 28 1.14 20.34 -9.41
N CYS A 29 1.66 19.11 -9.47
CA CYS A 29 2.34 18.59 -10.64
C CYS A 29 1.24 18.00 -11.52
N ASP A 30 1.07 18.59 -12.70
CA ASP A 30 0.22 18.11 -13.81
C ASP A 30 0.68 16.74 -14.37
N VAL A 31 1.50 16.01 -13.61
CA VAL A 31 2.03 14.70 -13.93
C VAL A 31 1.34 13.74 -12.97
N GLU A 32 0.35 13.01 -13.50
CA GLU A 32 -0.31 11.93 -12.79
C GLU A 32 0.77 11.02 -12.21
N THR A 33 0.94 11.04 -10.89
CA THR A 33 1.84 10.08 -10.23
C THR A 33 1.15 8.74 -10.35
N PRO A 34 1.75 7.75 -11.05
CA PRO A 34 1.10 6.47 -11.24
C PRO A 34 0.85 5.86 -9.87
N ASP A 35 -0.39 5.42 -9.65
CA ASP A 35 -0.76 4.79 -8.40
C ASP A 35 0.18 3.60 -8.15
N PRO A 36 0.93 3.58 -7.03
CA PRO A 36 1.94 2.56 -6.80
C PRO A 36 1.32 1.20 -6.49
N PHE A 37 0.00 1.14 -6.29
CA PHE A 37 -0.79 -0.07 -6.09
C PHE A 37 -1.52 -0.50 -7.38
N VAL A 38 -1.20 0.13 -8.52
CA VAL A 38 -1.75 -0.23 -9.83
C VAL A 38 -1.42 -1.68 -10.17
N GLY A 39 -2.44 -2.46 -10.54
CA GLY A 39 -2.30 -3.88 -10.87
C GLY A 39 -2.52 -4.86 -9.71
N LEU A 40 -2.87 -4.36 -8.54
CA LEU A 40 -3.47 -5.17 -7.48
C LEU A 40 -4.94 -5.47 -7.79
N THR A 41 -5.41 -6.64 -7.34
CA THR A 41 -6.84 -6.95 -7.34
C THR A 41 -7.51 -6.32 -6.12
N SER A 42 -8.83 -6.18 -6.16
CA SER A 42 -9.59 -5.64 -5.02
C SER A 42 -9.38 -6.44 -3.72
N GLU A 43 -9.11 -7.75 -3.81
CA GLU A 43 -8.77 -8.58 -2.65
C GLU A 43 -7.39 -8.23 -2.05
N GLU A 44 -6.42 -7.88 -2.90
CA GLU A 44 -5.08 -7.46 -2.48
C GLU A 44 -5.10 -6.06 -1.86
N GLU A 45 -5.89 -5.15 -2.44
CA GLU A 45 -6.11 -3.81 -1.89
C GLU A 45 -6.79 -3.87 -0.52
N ASP A 46 -7.85 -4.67 -0.36
CA ASP A 46 -8.55 -4.85 0.90
C ASP A 46 -7.60 -5.41 1.99
N PHE A 47 -6.74 -6.37 1.62
CA PHE A 47 -5.70 -6.87 2.50
C PHE A 47 -4.71 -5.78 2.94
N ILE A 48 -4.23 -4.93 2.03
CA ILE A 48 -3.31 -3.82 2.38
C ILE A 48 -3.97 -2.86 3.35
N ILE A 49 -5.23 -2.50 3.10
CA ILE A 49 -6.01 -1.60 3.95
C ILE A 49 -6.16 -2.20 5.34
N GLU A 50 -6.59 -3.47 5.44
CA GLU A 50 -6.74 -4.17 6.72
C GLU A 50 -5.40 -4.32 7.44
N TYR A 51 -4.34 -4.66 6.73
CA TYR A 51 -2.99 -4.81 7.28
C TYR A 51 -2.49 -3.50 7.88
N MET A 52 -2.62 -2.40 7.14
CA MET A 52 -2.25 -1.06 7.59
C MET A 52 -3.09 -0.58 8.78
N TYR A 53 -4.39 -0.85 8.75
CA TYR A 53 -5.30 -0.53 9.86
C TYR A 53 -4.90 -1.28 11.14
N ASN A 54 -4.62 -2.58 11.04
CA ASN A 54 -4.18 -3.40 12.16
C ASN A 54 -2.79 -3.00 12.68
N LEU A 55 -1.85 -2.64 11.80
CA LEU A 55 -0.53 -2.16 12.17
C LEU A 55 -0.64 -0.89 13.03
N ARG A 56 -1.40 0.12 12.56
CA ARG A 56 -1.64 1.38 13.30
C ARG A 56 -2.37 1.17 14.62
N LYS A 57 -3.23 0.16 14.72
CA LYS A 57 -3.95 -0.18 15.95
C LYS A 57 -3.03 -0.85 16.98
N ASN A 58 -2.07 -1.67 16.54
CA ASN A 58 -1.08 -2.29 17.43
C ASN A 58 -0.01 -1.30 17.89
N ASP A 59 0.32 -0.29 17.08
CA ASP A 59 1.29 0.77 17.43
C ASP A 59 0.79 1.70 18.56
N LYS A 60 -0.53 1.71 18.84
CA LYS A 60 -1.16 2.52 19.89
C LYS A 60 -1.33 1.81 21.24
N LYS A 61 -0.66 0.68 21.47
CA LYS A 61 -0.77 -0.10 22.71
C LYS A 61 0.54 -0.12 23.49
#